data_AF-A0A5C3M279-F1
#
_entry.id   AF-A0A5C3M279-F1
#
_cell.length_a   1.000
_cell.length_b   1.000
_cell.length_c   1.000
_cell.angle_alpha   90.00
_cell.angle_beta   90.00
_cell.angle_gamma   90.00
#
_symmetry.space_group_name_H-M   'P 1'
#
loop_
_entity.id
_entity.type
_entity.pdbx_description
1 polymer ?
#
loop_
_entity_poly.entity_id
_entity_poly.type
_entity_poly.pdbx_seq_one_letter_code
_entity_poly.pdbx_strand_id
1 'polypeptide(L)'
;MPNTSPSKMETISTDLCPPGSAPQMQTYIAANRKTSITAEQNNTSDLRIYTDRSGYEGNTGAAAVMYSAHQCNPIATLCYHMGPITNYTNVDAKGIGAMLALWLLLSTNSQSFIQIINKRGAQTGQYIQDSFLAMANDLQHSLPRTEKLQMHWISAHSEVISNKKADEEAK
;
A
#
# COMPACT_ATOMS: atom_id res chain seq x y z
N MET A 1 -15.11 8.60 36.41
CA MET A 1 -15.78 8.37 35.12
C MET A 1 -14.84 8.86 34.02
N PRO A 2 -14.37 8.01 33.09
CA PRO A 2 -13.52 8.47 32.00
C PRO A 2 -14.37 9.27 31.01
N ASN A 3 -13.89 10.46 30.68
CA ASN A 3 -14.55 11.45 29.81
C ASN A 3 -14.17 11.16 28.35
N THR A 4 -14.98 10.39 27.63
CA THR A 4 -14.79 10.14 26.19
C THR A 4 -15.39 11.29 25.38
N SER A 5 -14.56 12.23 24.93
CA SER A 5 -14.99 13.27 24.00
C SER A 5 -15.27 12.68 22.61
N PRO A 6 -16.48 12.85 22.05
CA PRO A 6 -16.87 12.25 20.76
C PRO A 6 -16.06 12.75 19.56
N SER A 7 -15.37 13.90 19.67
CA SER A 7 -14.46 14.43 18.64
C SER A 7 -13.14 13.67 18.50
N LYS A 8 -12.88 12.67 19.34
CA LYS A 8 -11.71 11.77 19.27
C LYS A 8 -12.05 10.35 18.81
N MET A 9 -13.31 10.09 18.43
CA MET A 9 -13.72 8.79 17.94
C MET A 9 -13.87 8.83 16.42
N GLU A 10 -13.18 7.90 15.75
CA GLU A 10 -13.35 7.65 14.33
C GLU A 10 -14.82 7.26 14.06
N THR A 11 -15.45 7.92 13.10
CA THR A 11 -16.78 7.56 12.63
C THR A 11 -16.64 6.54 11.51
N ILE A 12 -16.89 5.28 11.83
CA ILE A 12 -16.91 4.19 10.85
C ILE A 12 -18.20 4.36 10.03
N SER A 13 -18.05 4.76 8.77
CA SER A 13 -19.15 4.81 7.81
C SER A 13 -19.49 3.39 7.34
N THR A 14 -20.70 3.21 6.83
CA THR A 14 -21.07 1.95 6.17
C THR A 14 -20.21 1.72 4.95
N ASP A 15 -19.74 0.49 4.79
CA ASP A 15 -18.93 0.03 3.66
C ASP A 15 -19.59 0.45 2.33
N LEU A 16 -18.83 1.10 1.44
CA LEU A 16 -19.35 1.55 0.13
C LEU A 16 -19.58 0.36 -0.82
N CYS A 17 -19.08 -0.83 -0.46
CA CYS A 17 -19.23 -2.04 -1.24
C CYS A 17 -20.44 -2.85 -0.78
N PRO A 18 -21.37 -3.23 -1.68
CA PRO A 18 -22.45 -4.15 -1.33
C PRO A 18 -21.90 -5.47 -0.79
N PRO A 19 -22.49 -6.05 0.27
CA PRO A 19 -22.09 -7.35 0.78
C PRO A 19 -22.19 -8.40 -0.35
N GLY A 20 -21.06 -9.00 -0.73
CA GLY A 20 -20.95 -9.98 -1.81
C GLY A 20 -20.16 -9.51 -3.05
N SER A 21 -19.77 -8.24 -3.13
CA SER A 21 -18.91 -7.76 -4.21
C SER A 21 -17.48 -8.25 -3.99
N ALA A 22 -16.98 -9.14 -4.84
CA ALA A 22 -15.60 -9.59 -4.76
C ALA A 22 -14.64 -8.45 -5.16
N PRO A 23 -13.55 -8.23 -4.40
CA PRO A 23 -12.54 -7.25 -4.81
C PRO A 23 -11.93 -7.68 -6.15
N GLN A 24 -11.76 -6.73 -7.07
CA GLN A 24 -11.17 -7.02 -8.39
C GLN A 24 -9.68 -7.37 -8.27
N MET A 25 -9.00 -6.80 -7.28
CA MET A 25 -7.63 -7.12 -6.93
C MET A 25 -7.56 -8.44 -6.16
N GLN A 26 -6.62 -9.31 -6.55
CA GLN A 26 -6.39 -10.57 -5.85
C GLN A 26 -5.46 -10.35 -4.67
N THR A 27 -5.80 -10.90 -3.51
CA THR A 27 -4.98 -10.84 -2.30
C THR A 27 -4.47 -12.22 -1.93
N TYR A 28 -3.19 -12.30 -1.57
CA TYR A 28 -2.52 -13.54 -1.17
C TYR A 28 -1.83 -13.33 0.18
N ILE A 29 -2.30 -14.04 1.20
CA ILE A 29 -1.71 -14.05 2.53
C ILE A 29 -1.09 -15.42 2.77
N ALA A 30 0.23 -15.49 2.85
CA ALA A 30 0.94 -16.72 3.13
C ALA A 30 0.69 -17.20 4.57
N ALA A 31 0.62 -18.52 4.77
CA ALA A 31 0.30 -19.12 6.06
C ALA A 31 1.38 -18.87 7.15
N ASN A 32 2.63 -18.62 6.75
CA ASN A 32 3.72 -18.35 7.66
C ASN A 32 4.89 -17.63 6.97
N ARG A 33 5.88 -17.21 7.77
CA ARG A 33 7.10 -16.54 7.29
C ARG A 33 7.81 -17.29 6.15
N LYS A 34 8.08 -18.59 6.33
CA LYS A 34 8.82 -19.38 5.34
C LYS A 34 8.07 -19.42 4.00
N THR A 35 6.78 -19.71 4.04
CA THR A 35 5.93 -19.74 2.84
C THR A 35 5.81 -18.38 2.16
N SER A 36 5.83 -17.27 2.92
CA SER A 36 5.84 -15.92 2.34
C SER A 36 7.11 -15.63 1.55
N ILE A 37 8.27 -16.07 2.04
CA ILE A 37 9.56 -15.88 1.38
C ILE A 37 9.64 -16.76 0.13
N THR A 38 9.20 -18.01 0.21
CA THR A 38 9.17 -18.91 -0.94
C THR A 38 8.18 -18.44 -2.01
N ALA A 39 7.03 -17.88 -1.63
CA ALA A 39 6.09 -17.29 -2.59
C ALA A 39 6.71 -16.11 -3.35
N GLU A 40 7.49 -15.27 -2.65
CA GLU A 40 8.21 -14.17 -3.29
C GLU A 40 9.34 -14.64 -4.21
N GLN A 41 10.11 -15.67 -3.80
CA GLN A 41 11.17 -16.24 -4.64
C GLN A 41 10.62 -16.83 -5.95
N ASN A 42 9.40 -17.37 -5.91
CA ASN A 42 8.73 -17.96 -7.06
C ASN A 42 7.86 -16.94 -7.83
N ASN A 43 7.85 -15.67 -7.42
CA ASN A 43 7.09 -14.64 -8.09
C ASN A 43 7.73 -14.33 -9.46
N THR A 44 6.94 -14.44 -10.53
CA THR A 44 7.39 -14.21 -11.91
C THR A 44 6.89 -12.87 -12.47
N SER A 45 6.29 -12.01 -11.66
CA SER A 45 5.83 -10.70 -12.11
C SER A 45 7.00 -9.82 -12.54
N ASP A 46 6.84 -9.17 -13.69
CA ASP A 46 7.82 -8.27 -14.29
C ASP A 46 8.02 -6.98 -13.50
N LEU A 47 6.94 -6.50 -12.85
CA LEU A 47 6.96 -5.36 -11.94
C LEU A 47 6.54 -5.82 -10.55
N ARG A 48 7.29 -5.36 -9.54
CA ARG A 48 7.03 -5.68 -8.12
C ARG A 48 7.16 -4.42 -7.30
N ILE A 49 6.25 -4.21 -6.37
CA ILE A 49 6.30 -3.09 -5.45
C ILE A 49 6.23 -3.61 -4.03
N TYR A 50 7.14 -3.12 -3.21
CA TYR A 50 7.23 -3.44 -1.79
C TYR A 50 6.87 -2.19 -1.01
N THR A 51 6.03 -2.36 0.01
CA THR A 51 5.57 -1.26 0.85
C THR A 51 5.95 -1.55 2.29
N ASP A 52 6.39 -0.53 3.02
CA ASP A 52 6.56 -0.66 4.46
C ASP A 52 6.08 0.60 5.19
N ARG A 53 5.83 0.43 6.49
CA ARG A 53 5.59 1.52 7.44
C ARG A 53 6.74 1.60 8.42
N SER A 54 6.99 2.80 8.93
CA SER A 54 7.92 3.00 10.04
C SER A 54 7.24 3.68 11.22
N GLY A 55 7.80 3.43 12.40
CA GLY A 55 7.69 4.33 13.54
C GLY A 55 9.11 4.67 13.95
N TYR A 56 9.64 5.81 13.52
CA TYR A 56 11.03 6.22 13.74
C TYR A 56 11.09 7.59 14.41
N GLU A 57 11.90 7.70 15.46
CA GLU A 57 12.10 8.95 16.25
C GLU A 57 10.80 9.67 16.64
N GLY A 58 9.76 8.92 17.01
CA GLY A 58 8.46 9.48 17.41
C GLY A 58 7.56 9.92 16.26
N ASN A 59 7.98 9.72 15.01
CA ASN A 59 7.20 9.96 13.80
C ASN A 59 6.77 8.65 13.13
N THR A 60 5.80 8.76 12.25
CA THR A 60 5.29 7.69 11.38
C THR A 60 5.61 8.01 9.93
N GLY A 61 6.20 7.03 9.25
CA GLY A 61 6.46 7.09 7.81
C GLY A 61 5.86 5.90 7.08
N ALA A 62 5.74 6.03 5.78
CA ALA A 62 5.39 4.95 4.87
C ALA A 62 6.19 5.08 3.57
N ALA A 63 6.57 3.97 2.97
CA ALA A 63 7.27 3.95 1.69
C ALA A 63 6.71 2.88 0.75
N ALA A 64 6.90 3.11 -0.54
CA ALA A 64 6.70 2.15 -1.61
C ALA A 64 7.93 2.17 -2.53
N VAL A 65 8.46 0.99 -2.84
CA VAL A 65 9.67 0.82 -3.66
C VAL A 65 9.35 -0.16 -4.79
N MET A 66 9.52 0.30 -6.03
CA MET A 66 9.26 -0.47 -7.23
C MET A 66 10.55 -1.07 -7.80
N TYR A 67 10.45 -2.33 -8.24
CA TYR A 67 11.49 -3.09 -8.92
C TYR A 67 10.95 -3.65 -10.23
N SER A 68 11.85 -3.79 -11.20
CA SER A 68 11.65 -4.63 -12.38
C SER A 68 12.34 -5.96 -12.18
N ALA A 69 11.76 -7.07 -12.67
CA ALA A 69 12.34 -8.41 -12.59
C ALA A 69 13.75 -8.51 -13.20
N HIS A 70 14.11 -7.58 -14.08
CA HIS A 70 15.41 -7.53 -14.75
C HIS A 70 16.44 -6.64 -14.04
N GLN A 71 16.09 -5.99 -12.92
CA GLN A 71 16.94 -5.03 -12.23
C GLN A 71 17.05 -5.32 -10.74
N CYS A 72 18.28 -5.34 -10.22
CA CYS A 72 18.54 -5.49 -8.78
C CYS A 72 18.33 -4.18 -8.00
N ASN A 73 18.33 -3.04 -8.70
CA ASN A 73 18.12 -1.72 -8.11
C ASN A 73 16.65 -1.29 -8.26
N PRO A 74 16.12 -0.50 -7.31
CA PRO A 74 14.79 0.04 -7.43
C PRO A 74 14.70 1.00 -8.62
N ILE A 75 13.62 0.90 -9.39
CA ILE A 75 13.35 1.76 -10.55
C ILE A 75 12.61 3.05 -10.15
N ALA A 76 11.88 3.02 -9.03
CA ALA A 76 11.22 4.17 -8.45
C ALA A 76 10.93 3.95 -6.97
N THR A 77 10.92 5.03 -6.18
CA THR A 77 10.61 5.02 -4.76
C THR A 77 9.72 6.21 -4.43
N LEU A 78 8.70 6.01 -3.60
CA LEU A 78 7.93 7.07 -2.96
C LEU A 78 7.93 6.89 -1.46
N CYS A 79 8.16 7.98 -0.73
CA CYS A 79 8.10 8.02 0.73
C CYS A 79 7.12 9.10 1.18
N TYR A 80 6.43 8.87 2.29
CA TYR A 80 5.51 9.82 2.88
C TYR A 80 5.71 9.87 4.40
N HIS A 81 6.12 11.04 4.88
CA HIS A 81 6.22 11.34 6.30
C HIS A 81 4.86 11.83 6.81
N MET A 82 4.22 11.02 7.66
CA MET A 82 2.88 11.29 8.16
C MET A 82 2.92 12.29 9.33
N GLY A 83 4.02 12.33 10.09
CA GLY A 83 4.16 13.17 11.28
C GLY A 83 4.13 12.32 12.56
N PRO A 84 3.80 12.92 13.73
CA PRO A 84 3.93 12.24 15.02
C PRO A 84 3.13 10.93 15.11
N ILE A 85 3.72 9.90 15.71
CA ILE A 85 3.10 8.57 15.88
C ILE A 85 1.81 8.60 16.71
N THR A 86 1.58 9.65 17.49
CA THR A 86 0.34 9.86 18.26
C THR A 86 -0.88 10.16 17.38
N ASN A 87 -0.66 10.56 16.13
CA ASN A 87 -1.72 11.04 15.24
C ASN A 87 -2.18 9.99 14.24
N TYR A 88 -1.45 8.87 14.11
CA TYR A 88 -1.68 7.87 13.07
C TYR A 88 -1.58 6.45 13.62
N THR A 89 -2.46 5.59 13.16
CA THR A 89 -2.42 4.18 13.52
C THR A 89 -1.47 3.41 12.59
N ASN A 90 -1.06 2.21 13.03
CA ASN A 90 -0.33 1.28 12.17
C ASN A 90 -1.10 0.90 10.90
N VAL A 91 -2.44 0.95 10.95
CA VAL A 91 -3.31 0.66 9.81
C VAL A 91 -3.27 1.80 8.82
N ASP A 92 -3.33 3.05 9.28
CA ASP A 92 -3.20 4.24 8.42
C ASP A 92 -1.89 4.21 7.64
N ALA A 93 -0.77 3.96 8.32
CA ALA A 93 0.55 3.93 7.67
C ALA A 93 0.68 2.83 6.61
N LYS A 94 0.12 1.64 6.88
CA LYS A 94 0.06 0.56 5.89
C LYS A 94 -0.81 0.95 4.69
N GLY A 95 -1.95 1.58 4.93
CA GLY A 95 -2.85 2.04 3.87
C GLY A 95 -2.20 3.11 2.99
N ILE A 96 -1.48 4.07 3.58
CA ILE A 96 -0.71 5.06 2.82
C ILE A 96 0.40 4.38 2.00
N GLY A 97 1.15 3.43 2.55
CA GLY A 97 2.13 2.65 1.79
C GLY A 97 1.52 1.96 0.56
N ALA A 98 0.34 1.36 0.72
CA ALA A 98 -0.39 0.74 -0.39
C ALA A 98 -0.87 1.76 -1.44
N MET A 99 -1.30 2.96 -1.02
CA MET A 99 -1.64 4.06 -1.94
C MET A 99 -0.41 4.54 -2.73
N LEU A 100 0.76 4.67 -2.08
CA LEU A 100 2.01 5.02 -2.76
C LEU A 100 2.40 3.97 -3.81
N ALA A 101 2.16 2.68 -3.55
CA ALA A 101 2.38 1.62 -4.52
C ALA A 101 1.49 1.77 -5.76
N LEU A 102 0.19 2.03 -5.57
CA LEU A 102 -0.71 2.32 -6.68
C LEU A 102 -0.27 3.56 -7.46
N TRP A 103 0.17 4.61 -6.77
CA TRP A 103 0.69 5.81 -7.42
C TRP A 103 1.93 5.53 -8.25
N LEU A 104 2.84 4.66 -7.78
CA LEU A 104 3.98 4.22 -8.59
C LEU A 104 3.52 3.48 -9.85
N LEU A 105 2.61 2.50 -9.74
CA LEU A 105 2.08 1.77 -10.92
C LEU A 105 1.40 2.70 -11.90
N LEU A 106 0.59 3.61 -11.37
CA LEU A 106 -0.12 4.57 -12.19
C LEU A 106 0.90 5.46 -12.87
N SER A 107 1.83 6.09 -12.15
CA SER A 107 2.91 6.94 -12.69
C SER A 107 3.76 6.22 -13.76
N THR A 108 4.05 4.93 -13.60
CA THR A 108 4.79 4.15 -14.62
C THR A 108 3.95 3.76 -15.82
N ASN A 109 2.66 3.49 -15.62
CA ASN A 109 1.71 3.21 -16.71
C ASN A 109 1.23 4.49 -17.40
N SER A 110 1.84 5.64 -17.07
CA SER A 110 1.24 6.92 -17.35
C SER A 110 2.12 8.07 -17.82
N GLN A 111 2.44 7.96 -19.10
CA GLN A 111 2.15 9.08 -20.01
C GLN A 111 0.63 9.48 -20.01
N SER A 112 -0.24 8.72 -19.31
CA SER A 112 -1.70 8.69 -19.30
C SER A 112 -2.42 9.24 -18.03
N PHE A 113 -1.74 9.74 -16.99
CA PHE A 113 -2.28 9.92 -15.61
C PHE A 113 -2.08 11.34 -15.08
N ILE A 114 -1.74 12.28 -15.95
CA ILE A 114 -1.70 13.72 -15.63
C ILE A 114 -3.06 14.24 -15.08
N GLN A 115 -4.13 13.44 -15.10
CA GLN A 115 -5.48 13.82 -14.67
C GLN A 115 -5.83 13.55 -13.18
N ILE A 116 -5.06 12.78 -12.41
CA ILE A 116 -5.47 12.37 -11.03
C ILE A 116 -4.86 13.25 -9.91
N ILE A 117 -4.08 14.26 -10.28
CA ILE A 117 -3.27 15.09 -9.38
C ILE A 117 -4.10 16.03 -8.44
N ASN A 118 -5.44 16.05 -8.53
CA ASN A 118 -6.26 17.08 -7.90
C ASN A 118 -7.06 16.69 -6.64
N LYS A 119 -6.63 15.70 -5.84
CA LYS A 119 -7.23 15.48 -4.51
C LYS A 119 -6.18 15.41 -3.39
N ARG A 120 -6.10 16.50 -2.62
CA ARG A 120 -5.44 16.57 -1.31
C ARG A 120 -6.50 16.59 -0.21
N GLY A 121 -6.21 15.90 0.90
CA GLY A 121 -6.90 16.05 2.18
C GLY A 121 -7.01 14.72 2.92
N ALA A 122 -6.30 14.59 4.03
CA ALA A 122 -6.27 13.40 4.89
C ALA A 122 -7.19 13.59 6.12
N GLN A 123 -8.06 12.60 6.43
CA GLN A 123 -8.31 12.11 7.81
C GLN A 123 -9.23 10.86 7.93
N THR A 124 -8.74 9.93 8.77
CA THR A 124 -9.17 8.60 9.32
C THR A 124 -9.57 7.41 8.42
N GLY A 125 -8.66 6.42 8.35
CA GLY A 125 -8.89 4.97 8.18
C GLY A 125 -9.67 4.48 6.96
N GLN A 126 -10.95 4.79 6.91
CA GLN A 126 -11.87 4.31 5.88
C GLN A 126 -11.68 5.03 4.55
N TYR A 127 -11.46 6.35 4.54
CA TYR A 127 -11.21 7.08 3.28
C TYR A 127 -9.94 6.58 2.57
N ILE A 128 -8.95 6.07 3.33
CA ILE A 128 -7.72 5.46 2.78
C ILE A 128 -8.08 4.16 2.06
N GLN A 129 -8.91 3.32 2.69
CA GLN A 129 -9.39 2.08 2.09
C GLN A 129 -10.24 2.34 0.85
N ASP A 130 -11.17 3.28 0.93
CA ASP A 130 -12.04 3.66 -0.20
C ASP A 130 -11.21 4.24 -1.37
N SER A 131 -10.24 5.11 -1.06
CA SER A 131 -9.35 5.69 -2.08
C SER A 131 -8.46 4.63 -2.71
N PHE A 132 -7.92 3.71 -1.89
CA PHE A 132 -7.12 2.59 -2.38
C PHE A 132 -7.95 1.68 -3.29
N LEU A 133 -9.16 1.28 -2.87
CA LEU A 133 -10.03 0.42 -3.66
C LEU A 133 -10.46 1.08 -4.97
N ALA A 134 -10.81 2.37 -4.96
CA ALA A 134 -11.13 3.12 -6.16
C ALA A 134 -9.94 3.12 -7.14
N MET A 135 -8.74 3.48 -6.67
CA MET A 135 -7.53 3.49 -7.50
C MET A 135 -7.15 2.10 -8.02
N ALA A 136 -7.31 1.05 -7.21
CA ALA A 136 -7.01 -0.33 -7.59
C ALA A 136 -7.97 -0.84 -8.67
N ASN A 137 -9.27 -0.54 -8.54
CA ASN A 137 -10.28 -0.90 -9.54
C ASN A 137 -10.04 -0.15 -10.86
N ASP A 138 -9.79 1.16 -10.80
CA ASP A 138 -9.47 1.95 -12.00
C ASP A 138 -8.22 1.41 -12.71
N LEU A 139 -7.18 1.08 -11.95
CA LEU A 139 -5.97 0.45 -12.50
C LEU A 139 -6.28 -0.92 -13.13
N GLN A 140 -6.97 -1.81 -12.42
CA GLN A 140 -7.30 -3.14 -12.92
C GLN A 140 -8.18 -3.08 -14.18
N HIS A 141 -9.08 -2.10 -14.30
CA HIS A 141 -9.87 -1.85 -15.51
C HIS A 141 -9.04 -1.34 -16.69
N SER A 142 -7.95 -0.60 -16.42
CA SER A 142 -7.05 -0.08 -17.46
C SER A 142 -6.05 -1.13 -17.98
N LEU A 143 -5.80 -2.20 -17.23
CA LEU A 143 -4.89 -3.27 -17.64
C LEU A 143 -5.53 -4.21 -18.69
N PRO A 144 -4.74 -4.82 -19.59
CA PRO A 144 -5.22 -5.90 -20.44
C PRO A 144 -5.87 -7.02 -19.62
N ARG A 145 -6.90 -7.69 -20.15
CA ARG A 145 -7.61 -8.79 -19.44
C ARG A 145 -6.70 -9.95 -19.02
N THR A 146 -5.55 -10.08 -19.65
CA THR A 146 -4.52 -11.09 -19.35
C THR A 146 -3.66 -10.75 -18.14
N GLU A 147 -3.66 -9.49 -17.71
CA GLU A 147 -2.88 -8.99 -16.58
C GLU A 147 -3.76 -8.77 -15.36
N LYS A 148 -3.20 -9.05 -14.18
CA LYS A 148 -3.92 -8.95 -12.91
C LYS A 148 -3.09 -8.22 -11.88
N LEU A 149 -3.72 -7.26 -11.22
CA LEU A 149 -3.20 -6.64 -10.03
C LEU A 149 -3.30 -7.63 -8.86
N GLN A 150 -2.15 -7.93 -8.25
CA GLN A 150 -2.04 -8.88 -7.16
C GLN A 150 -1.32 -8.23 -5.98
N MET A 151 -1.85 -8.46 -4.78
CA MET A 151 -1.26 -8.02 -3.52
C MET A 151 -0.80 -9.23 -2.71
N HIS A 152 0.49 -9.27 -2.38
CA HIS A 152 1.09 -10.38 -1.65
C HIS A 152 1.57 -9.89 -0.29
N TRP A 153 1.20 -10.62 0.76
CA TRP A 153 1.79 -10.39 2.08
C TRP A 153 3.14 -11.10 2.19
N ILE A 154 4.16 -10.36 2.62
CA ILE A 154 5.49 -10.88 2.91
C ILE A 154 5.81 -10.61 4.38
N SER A 155 6.43 -11.58 5.04
CA SER A 155 6.84 -11.40 6.43
C SER A 155 7.85 -10.26 6.58
N ALA A 156 7.60 -9.39 7.57
CA ALA A 156 8.53 -8.37 8.01
C ALA A 156 9.87 -8.98 8.47
N HIS A 157 10.94 -8.19 8.37
CA HIS A 157 12.32 -8.58 8.69
C HIS A 157 12.78 -9.87 7.99
N SER A 158 12.27 -10.11 6.79
CA SER A 158 12.75 -11.18 5.91
C SER A 158 14.10 -10.82 5.28
N GLU A 159 14.82 -11.82 4.78
CA GLU A 159 16.08 -11.61 4.05
C GLU A 159 15.86 -11.09 2.61
N VAL A 160 14.61 -10.81 2.23
CA VAL A 160 14.27 -10.25 0.93
C VAL A 160 14.79 -8.81 0.86
N ILE A 161 15.78 -8.58 -0.01
CA ILE A 161 16.47 -7.29 -0.17
C ILE A 161 15.48 -6.16 -0.45
N SER A 162 14.52 -6.39 -1.34
CA SER A 162 13.52 -5.38 -1.70
C SER A 162 12.60 -5.00 -0.54
N ASN A 163 12.28 -5.95 0.34
CA ASN A 163 11.51 -5.68 1.55
C ASN A 163 12.35 -4.87 2.56
N LYS A 164 13.64 -5.18 2.70
CA LYS A 164 14.55 -4.40 3.56
C LYS A 164 14.69 -2.96 3.05
N LYS A 165 14.74 -2.78 1.73
CA LYS A 165 14.79 -1.44 1.14
C LYS A 165 13.53 -0.64 1.46
N ALA A 166 12.34 -1.25 1.38
CA ALA A 166 11.11 -0.58 1.78
C ALA A 166 11.09 -0.20 3.27
N ASP A 167 11.60 -1.06 4.17
CA ASP A 167 11.75 -0.75 5.61
C ASP A 167 12.73 0.41 5.86
N GLU A 168 13.83 0.47 5.11
CA GLU A 168 14.79 1.57 5.18
C GLU A 168 14.20 2.89 4.70
N GLU A 169 13.53 2.89 3.55
CA GLU A 169 12.91 4.09 2.94
C GLU A 169 11.72 4.62 3.75
N ALA A 170 11.09 3.76 4.57
CA ALA A 170 9.98 4.18 5.41
C ALA A 170 10.43 4.98 6.63
N LYS A 171 11.66 4.79 7.13
CA LYS A 171 12.19 5.44 8.35
C LYS A 171 12.54 6.91 8.12
#